data_AF-A0A834P2S0-F1
#
_entry.id   AF-A0A834P2S0-F1
#
_cell.length_a   1.000
_cell.length_b   1.000
_cell.length_c   1.000
_cell.angle_alpha   90.00
_cell.angle_beta   90.00
_cell.angle_gamma   90.00
#
_symmetry.space_group_name_H-M   'P 1'
#
loop_
_entity.id
_entity.type
_entity.pdbx_description
1 polymer ?
#
loop_
_entity_poly.entity_id
_entity_poly.type
_entity_poly.pdbx_seq_one_letter_code
_entity_poly.pdbx_strand_id
1 'polypeptide(L)'
;MRRKIPPERYNNIKKISSKSKNNAAVDGSYVLSRRAQAALLAVVEGILDESLEDAKNLAIMSGKNCVTYEEMEKALKRLCLRLNDHIVIAKNKYDFCITAHESSD
;
A
#
# COMPACT_ATOMS: atom_id res chain seq x y z
N MET A 1 23.82 23.85 18.62
CA MET A 1 22.51 23.17 18.51
C MET A 1 22.71 21.76 17.96
N ARG A 2 22.46 20.72 18.76
CA ARG A 2 22.51 19.31 18.33
C ARG A 2 21.35 19.03 17.37
N ARG A 3 21.65 18.66 16.11
CA ARG A 3 20.63 18.22 15.15
C ARG A 3 20.06 16.88 15.63
N LYS A 4 18.75 16.84 15.89
CA LYS A 4 18.04 15.59 16.22
C LYS A 4 18.07 14.70 14.98
N ILE A 5 18.64 13.51 15.11
CA ILE A 5 18.67 12.49 14.06
C ILE A 5 17.22 12.06 13.83
N PRO A 6 16.64 12.25 12.63
CA PRO A 6 15.29 11.76 12.34
C PRO A 6 15.25 10.24 12.43
N PRO A 7 14.13 9.63 12.85
CA PRO A 7 14.03 8.19 13.03
C PRO A 7 14.42 7.47 11.74
N GLU A 8 15.20 6.39 11.90
CA GLU A 8 15.88 5.63 10.85
C GLU A 8 14.95 5.21 9.69
N ARG A 9 13.65 5.10 9.96
CA ARG A 9 12.58 4.86 8.97
C ARG A 9 12.54 5.89 7.83
N TYR A 10 12.84 7.16 8.09
CA TYR A 10 12.89 8.21 7.05
C TYR A 10 14.07 8.05 6.08
N ASN A 11 15.16 7.43 6.51
CA ASN A 11 16.37 7.30 5.70
C ASN A 11 16.22 6.24 4.61
N ASN A 12 15.41 5.21 4.84
CA ASN A 12 15.20 4.12 3.89
C ASN A 12 14.29 4.54 2.72
N ILE A 13 13.25 5.35 3.01
CA ILE A 13 12.35 5.90 2.00
C ILE A 13 13.11 6.87 1.07
N LYS A 14 13.96 7.73 1.63
CA LYS A 14 14.82 8.63 0.86
C LYS A 14 15.79 7.86 -0.04
N LYS A 15 16.31 6.72 0.43
CA LYS A 15 17.19 5.82 -0.34
C LYS A 15 16.50 5.24 -1.59
N ILE A 16 15.21 4.87 -1.49
CA ILE A 16 14.44 4.40 -2.66
C ILE A 16 14.28 5.53 -3.68
N SER A 17 13.96 6.74 -3.22
CA SER A 17 13.86 7.92 -4.09
C SER A 17 15.19 8.31 -4.75
N SER A 18 16.33 8.16 -4.05
CA SER A 18 17.64 8.51 -4.59
C SER A 18 18.29 7.43 -5.46
N LYS A 19 17.86 6.16 -5.38
CA LYS A 19 18.40 5.07 -6.20
C LYS A 19 17.95 5.12 -7.67
N SER A 20 16.96 5.95 -7.98
CA SER A 20 16.45 6.16 -9.34
C SER A 20 17.25 7.19 -10.18
N LYS A 21 18.52 7.45 -9.86
CA LYS A 21 19.35 8.44 -10.59
C LYS A 21 20.45 7.87 -11.48
N ASN A 22 20.65 6.55 -11.51
CA ASN A 22 21.79 5.94 -12.21
C ASN A 22 21.42 5.00 -13.37
N ASN A 23 20.25 5.16 -13.98
CA ASN A 23 19.98 4.56 -15.29
C ASN A 23 19.48 5.68 -16.22
N ALA A 24 20.34 6.06 -17.15
CA ALA A 24 20.00 6.95 -18.24
C ALA A 24 18.86 6.34 -19.08
N ALA A 25 17.94 7.21 -19.52
CA ALA A 25 16.88 6.97 -20.50
C ALA A 25 15.73 6.01 -20.10
N VAL A 26 14.78 6.52 -19.31
CA VAL A 26 13.35 6.19 -19.52
C VAL A 26 12.58 7.51 -19.46
N ASP A 27 12.18 7.97 -20.64
CA ASP A 27 11.24 9.07 -20.86
C ASP A 27 9.86 8.68 -20.29
N GLY A 28 9.70 8.86 -18.98
CA GLY A 28 8.49 8.39 -18.29
C GLY A 28 8.54 8.36 -16.77
N SER A 29 9.47 9.05 -16.10
CA SER A 29 9.39 9.17 -14.64
C SER A 29 8.21 10.10 -14.29
N TYR A 30 7.04 9.53 -14.03
CA TYR A 30 5.90 10.30 -13.54
C TYR A 30 6.28 10.98 -12.22
N VAL A 31 6.43 12.31 -12.26
CA VAL A 31 6.72 13.10 -11.06
C VAL A 31 5.44 13.25 -10.27
N LEU A 32 5.29 12.44 -9.23
CA LEU A 32 4.19 12.58 -8.29
C LEU A 32 4.35 13.85 -7.45
N SER A 33 3.25 14.58 -7.23
CA SER A 33 3.24 15.68 -6.28
C SER A 33 3.58 15.18 -4.87
N ARG A 34 4.12 16.05 -4.00
CA ARG A 34 4.42 15.66 -2.60
C ARG A 34 3.18 15.14 -1.86
N ARG A 35 2.00 15.69 -2.17
CA ARG A 35 0.73 15.24 -1.59
C ARG A 35 0.37 13.84 -2.09
N ALA A 36 0.54 13.56 -3.38
CA ALA A 36 0.31 12.22 -3.93
C ALA A 36 1.30 11.20 -3.35
N GLN A 37 2.57 11.55 -3.20
CA GLN A 37 3.57 10.69 -2.55
C GLN A 37 3.20 10.39 -1.10
N ALA A 38 2.79 11.41 -0.33
CA ALA A 38 2.37 11.22 1.06
C ALA A 38 1.11 10.34 1.17
N ALA A 39 0.14 10.52 0.28
CA ALA A 39 -1.06 9.68 0.23
C ALA A 39 -0.71 8.22 -0.09
N LEU A 40 0.14 7.97 -1.08
CA LEU A 40 0.60 6.62 -1.40
C LEU A 40 1.41 6.00 -0.25
N LEU A 41 2.25 6.79 0.43
CA LEU A 41 3.00 6.32 1.59
C LEU A 41 2.06 5.86 2.70
N ALA A 42 1.04 6.67 3.03
CA ALA A 42 0.05 6.32 4.05
C ALA A 42 -0.72 5.04 3.69
N VAL A 43 -1.04 4.84 2.41
CA VAL A 43 -1.66 3.59 1.93
C VAL A 43 -0.72 2.40 2.12
N VAL A 44 0.55 2.53 1.77
CA VAL A 44 1.55 1.45 1.96
C VAL A 44 1.76 1.15 3.43
N GLU A 45 1.84 2.17 4.28
CA GLU A 45 1.94 2.00 5.74
C GLU A 45 0.74 1.24 6.30
N GLY A 46 -0.48 1.61 5.89
CA GLY A 46 -1.70 0.88 6.29
C GLY A 46 -1.72 -0.57 5.82
N ILE A 47 -1.29 -0.84 4.58
CA ILE A 47 -1.16 -2.21 4.05
C ILE A 47 -0.20 -3.04 4.90
N LEU A 48 0.97 -2.47 5.26
CA LEU A 48 1.97 -3.17 6.07
C LEU A 48 1.48 -3.42 7.50
N ASP A 49 0.83 -2.45 8.13
CA ASP A 49 0.31 -2.59 9.49
C ASP A 49 -0.79 -3.66 9.55
N GLU A 50 -1.74 -3.64 8.61
CA GLU A 50 -2.85 -4.60 8.58
C GLU A 50 -2.37 -6.02 8.22
N SER A 51 -1.50 -6.15 7.21
CA SER A 51 -0.95 -7.46 6.81
C SER A 51 -0.06 -8.07 7.90
N LEU A 52 0.71 -7.27 8.62
CA LEU A 52 1.51 -7.75 9.74
C LEU A 52 0.63 -8.26 10.89
N GLU A 53 -0.47 -7.58 11.20
CA GLU A 53 -1.37 -7.99 12.27
C GLU A 53 -2.09 -9.31 11.92
N ASP A 54 -2.59 -9.47 10.69
CA ASP A 54 -3.16 -10.75 10.25
C ASP A 54 -2.10 -11.88 10.25
N ALA A 55 -0.86 -11.58 9.84
CA ALA A 55 0.23 -12.55 9.86
C ALA A 55 0.58 -13.00 11.29
N LYS A 56 0.56 -12.11 12.28
CA LYS A 56 0.73 -12.48 13.69
C LYS A 56 -0.42 -13.38 14.17
N ASN A 57 -1.65 -13.06 13.81
CA ASN A 57 -2.81 -13.87 14.17
C ASN A 57 -2.68 -15.27 13.57
N LEU A 58 -2.27 -15.39 12.30
CA LEU A 58 -1.98 -16.66 11.65
C LEU A 58 -0.87 -17.46 12.35
N ALA A 59 0.19 -16.80 12.80
CA ALA A 59 1.29 -17.44 13.53
C ALA A 59 0.81 -17.97 14.88
N ILE A 60 0.08 -17.13 15.64
CA ILE A 60 -0.51 -17.50 16.95
C ILE A 60 -1.48 -18.68 16.81
N MET A 61 -2.37 -18.64 15.81
CA MET A 61 -3.30 -19.73 15.51
C MET A 61 -2.58 -21.04 15.15
N SER A 62 -1.37 -20.93 14.58
CA SER A 62 -0.53 -22.08 14.23
C SER A 62 0.42 -22.49 15.38
N GLY A 63 0.30 -21.88 16.57
CA GLY A 63 1.18 -22.15 17.71
C GLY A 63 2.62 -21.68 17.52
N LYS A 64 2.88 -20.80 16.55
CA LYS A 64 4.21 -20.25 16.26
C LYS A 64 4.42 -18.96 17.08
N ASN A 65 5.62 -18.80 17.62
CA ASN A 65 6.01 -17.61 18.38
C ASN A 65 6.52 -16.46 17.48
N CYS A 66 6.68 -16.73 16.18
CA CYS A 66 7.17 -15.75 15.22
C CYS A 66 6.39 -15.86 13.90
N VAL A 67 6.31 -14.72 13.22
CA VAL A 67 5.77 -14.64 11.85
C VAL A 67 6.83 -15.17 10.90
N THR A 68 6.47 -16.17 10.10
CA THR A 68 7.31 -16.66 9.00
C THR A 68 6.84 -16.06 7.68
N TYR A 69 7.63 -16.30 6.62
CA TYR A 69 7.28 -15.88 5.27
C TYR A 69 5.91 -16.40 4.82
N GLU A 70 5.54 -17.63 5.22
CA GLU A 70 4.27 -18.25 4.85
C GLU A 70 3.06 -17.51 5.42
N GLU A 71 3.12 -17.07 6.68
CA GLU A 71 2.02 -16.31 7.29
C GLU A 71 1.90 -14.93 6.65
N MET A 72 3.03 -14.26 6.38
CA MET A 72 3.03 -12.97 5.71
C MET A 72 2.46 -13.07 4.29
N GLU A 73 2.86 -14.09 3.52
CA GLU A 73 2.34 -14.31 2.17
C GLU A 73 0.82 -14.57 2.19
N LYS A 74 0.33 -15.38 3.14
CA LYS A 74 -1.11 -15.63 3.31
C LYS A 74 -1.87 -14.37 3.68
N ALA A 75 -1.34 -13.56 4.61
CA ALA A 75 -1.95 -12.31 5.03
C ALA A 75 -2.05 -11.30 3.86
N LEU A 76 -0.97 -11.13 3.09
CA LEU A 76 -0.96 -10.25 1.92
C LEU A 76 -1.94 -10.72 0.85
N LYS A 77 -2.02 -12.04 0.58
CA LYS A 77 -3.00 -12.60 -0.37
C LYS A 77 -4.43 -12.30 0.07
N ARG A 78 -4.76 -12.50 1.35
CA ARG A 78 -6.10 -12.20 1.89
C ARG A 78 -6.43 -10.71 1.80
N LEU A 79 -5.48 -9.85 2.12
CA LEU A 79 -5.66 -8.40 2.01
C LEU A 79 -5.93 -7.98 0.56
N CYS A 80 -5.14 -8.48 -0.39
CA CYS A 80 -5.34 -8.21 -1.81
C CYS A 80 -6.72 -8.67 -2.31
N LEU A 81 -7.20 -9.84 -1.89
CA LEU A 81 -8.54 -10.33 -2.24
C LEU A 81 -9.63 -9.37 -1.74
N ARG A 82 -9.57 -8.96 -0.47
CA ARG A 82 -10.55 -8.03 0.11
C ARG A 82 -10.50 -6.66 -0.56
N LEU A 83 -9.31 -6.12 -0.84
CA LEU A 83 -9.16 -4.86 -1.58
C LEU A 83 -9.74 -4.96 -2.99
N ASN A 84 -9.55 -6.10 -3.66
CA ASN A 84 -10.15 -6.36 -4.96
C ASN A 84 -11.68 -6.35 -4.90
N ASP A 85 -12.28 -6.98 -3.88
CA ASP A 85 -13.74 -6.94 -3.68
C ASP A 85 -14.24 -5.50 -3.49
N HIS A 86 -13.51 -4.69 -2.70
CA HIS A 86 -13.83 -3.27 -2.56
C HIS A 86 -13.71 -2.48 -3.87
N ILE A 87 -12.72 -2.80 -4.71
CA ILE A 87 -12.56 -2.17 -6.03
C ILE A 87 -13.68 -2.57 -6.98
N VAL A 88 -14.09 -3.85 -6.97
CA VAL A 88 -15.21 -4.35 -7.78
C VAL A 88 -16.53 -3.72 -7.34
N ILE A 89 -16.80 -3.67 -6.04
CA ILE A 89 -17.99 -3.02 -5.48
C ILE A 89 -18.00 -1.52 -5.82
N ALA A 90 -16.85 -0.84 -5.70
CA ALA A 90 -16.73 0.57 -6.07
C ALA A 90 -17.06 0.78 -7.54
N LYS A 91 -16.49 -0.02 -8.46
CA LYS A 91 -16.80 0.04 -9.89
C LYS A 91 -18.28 -0.16 -10.17
N ASN A 92 -18.88 -1.20 -9.61
CA ASN A 92 -20.31 -1.50 -9.80
C ASN A 92 -21.21 -0.36 -9.29
N LYS A 93 -20.81 0.31 -8.20
CA LYS A 93 -21.53 1.48 -7.68
C LYS A 93 -21.39 2.69 -8.62
N TYR A 94 -20.21 2.93 -9.18
CA TYR A 94 -20.01 4.01 -10.16
C TYR A 94 -20.81 3.74 -11.45
N ASP A 95 -20.86 2.51 -11.95
CA ASP A 95 -21.62 2.14 -13.14
C ASP A 95 -23.15 2.28 -12.92
N PHE A 96 -23.65 1.94 -11.72
CA PHE A 96 -25.03 2.19 -11.33
C PHE A 96 -25.37 3.70 -11.28
N CYS A 97 -24.46 4.52 -10.76
CA CYS A 97 -24.68 5.98 -10.70
C CYS A 97 -24.66 6.64 -12.09
N ILE A 98 -23.91 6.12 -13.05
CA ILE A 98 -23.88 6.63 -14.44
C ILE A 98 -25.19 6.27 -15.16
N THR A 99 -25.65 5.02 -15.04
CA THR A 99 -26.88 4.54 -15.71
C THR A 99 -28.17 5.16 -15.17
N ALA A 100 -28.21 5.52 -13.89
CA ALA A 100 -29.36 6.23 -13.30
C ALA A 100 -29.50 7.68 -13.81
N HIS A 101 -28.42 8.28 -14.33
CA HIS A 101 -28.43 9.66 -14.81
C HIS A 101 -28.87 9.80 -16.29
N GLU A 102 -28.91 8.69 -17.04
CA GLU A 102 -29.34 8.64 -18.45
C GLU A 102 -30.82 8.23 -18.63
N SER A 103 -31.53 7.91 -17.54
CA SER A 103 -32.95 7.51 -17.57
C SER A 103 -33.92 8.60 -17.05
N SER A 104 -33.46 9.86 -16.97
CA SER A 104 -34.28 11.02 -16.59
C SER A 104 -34.09 12.15 -17.60
N ASP A 105 -34.40 11.87 -18.86
CA ASP A 105 -34.73 12.86 -19.90
C ASP A 105 -36.07 12.49 -20.56
#